data_AF-A0A2J6WZX3-F1
#
_entry.id   AF-A0A2J6WZX3-F1
#
_cell.length_a   1.000
_cell.length_b   1.000
_cell.length_c   1.000
_cell.angle_alpha   90.00
_cell.angle_beta   90.00
_cell.angle_gamma   90.00
#
_symmetry.space_group_name_H-M   'P 1'
#
loop_
_entity.id
_entity.type
_entity.pdbx_description
1 polymer ?
#
loop_
_entity_poly.entity_id
_entity_poly.type
_entity_poly.pdbx_seq_one_letter_code
_entity_poly.pdbx_strand_id
1 'polypeptide(L)'
;MNDVLQQAQEKLVQVGTDLTVSVIFFITSIIVIGTITYIVLTILNNKKPEEKRKSNIAIFLISLFVGWAITTLIFVYRVVMIGLERLGQ
;
A
#
# COMPACT_ATOMS: atom_id res chain seq x y z
N MET A 1 20.49 -6.03 34.98
CA MET A 1 21.12 -5.38 33.79
C MET A 1 21.01 -6.27 32.57
N ASN A 2 21.31 -7.57 32.67
CA ASN A 2 21.07 -8.53 31.59
C ASN A 2 19.60 -8.63 31.18
N ASP A 3 18.66 -8.65 32.13
CA ASP A 3 17.21 -8.74 31.80
C ASP A 3 16.69 -7.51 31.03
N VAL A 4 17.24 -6.32 31.32
CA VAL A 4 16.86 -5.07 30.64
C VAL A 4 17.40 -5.06 29.19
N LEU A 5 18.62 -5.54 28.98
CA LEU A 5 19.21 -5.68 27.64
C LEU A 5 18.47 -6.74 26.83
N GLN A 6 18.08 -7.85 27.47
CA GLN A 6 17.35 -8.93 26.82
C GLN A 6 15.93 -8.49 26.43
N GLN A 7 15.21 -7.78 27.31
CA GLN A 7 13.92 -7.15 26.97
C GLN A 7 14.04 -6.10 25.85
N ALA A 8 15.10 -5.30 25.84
CA ALA A 8 15.33 -4.33 24.78
C ALA A 8 15.57 -5.04 23.43
N GLN A 9 16.33 -6.13 23.43
CA GLN A 9 16.58 -6.94 22.24
C GLN A 9 15.30 -7.60 21.72
N GLU A 10 14.49 -8.20 22.59
CA GLU A 10 13.19 -8.79 22.22
C GLU A 10 12.25 -7.75 21.61
N LYS A 11 12.15 -6.55 22.20
CA LYS A 11 11.35 -5.45 21.66
C LYS A 11 11.85 -4.97 20.30
N LEU A 12 13.17 -4.86 20.11
CA LEU A 12 13.75 -4.45 18.83
C LEU A 12 13.46 -5.48 17.73
N VAL A 13 13.59 -6.77 18.03
CA VAL A 13 13.25 -7.85 17.11
C VAL A 13 11.76 -7.80 16.77
N GLN A 14 10.90 -7.64 17.77
CA GLN A 14 9.46 -7.52 17.56
C GLN A 14 9.10 -6.33 16.66
N VAL A 15 9.64 -5.14 16.93
CA VAL A 15 9.41 -3.95 16.10
C VAL A 15 9.90 -4.15 14.67
N GLY A 16 11.05 -4.81 14.49
CA GLY A 16 11.57 -5.16 13.17
C GLY A 16 10.65 -6.12 12.42
N THR A 17 10.11 -7.13 13.09
CA THR A 17 9.14 -8.07 12.50
C THR A 17 7.83 -7.37 12.14
N ASP A 18 7.27 -6.56 13.04
CA ASP A 18 6.02 -5.82 12.81
C ASP A 18 6.14 -4.83 11.65
N LEU A 19 7.28 -4.14 11.54
CA LEU A 19 7.58 -3.26 10.42
C LEU A 19 7.66 -4.05 9.11
N THR A 20 8.37 -5.18 9.10
CA THR A 20 8.52 -6.03 7.92
C THR A 20 7.17 -6.53 7.42
N VAL A 21 6.33 -7.02 8.33
CA VAL A 21 4.96 -7.48 8.01
C VAL A 21 4.14 -6.33 7.44
N SER A 22 4.22 -5.14 8.05
CA SER A 22 3.51 -3.95 7.56
C SER A 22 3.94 -3.54 6.15
N VAL A 23 5.24 -3.60 5.85
CA VAL A 23 5.77 -3.32 4.50
C VAL A 23 5.30 -4.37 3.50
N ILE A 24 5.28 -5.65 3.86
CA ILE A 24 4.74 -6.71 3.00
C ILE A 24 3.27 -6.43 2.68
N PHE A 25 2.44 -6.15 3.70
CA PHE A 25 1.04 -5.79 3.50
C PHE A 25 0.87 -4.56 2.59
N PHE A 26 1.72 -3.55 2.75
CA PHE A 26 1.70 -2.36 1.90
C PHE A 26 1.99 -2.69 0.43
N ILE A 27 3.05 -3.46 0.17
CA ILE A 27 3.42 -3.88 -1.19
C ILE A 27 2.33 -4.77 -1.81
N THR A 28 1.82 -5.75 -1.05
CA THR A 28 0.71 -6.60 -1.50
C THR A 28 -0.53 -5.78 -1.83
N SER A 29 -0.84 -4.76 -1.03
CA SER A 29 -1.96 -3.85 -1.31
C SER A 29 -1.77 -3.07 -2.61
N ILE A 30 -0.55 -2.61 -2.91
CA ILE A 30 -0.25 -1.90 -4.16
C ILE A 30 -0.50 -2.83 -5.35
N ILE A 31 -0.02 -4.07 -5.26
CA ILE A 31 -0.19 -5.06 -6.32
C ILE A 31 -1.68 -5.34 -6.54
N VAL A 32 -2.43 -5.64 -5.47
CA VAL A 32 -3.86 -5.97 -5.56
C VAL A 32 -4.68 -4.80 -6.13
N ILE A 33 -4.53 -3.59 -5.59
CA ILE A 33 -5.28 -2.42 -6.07
C ILE A 33 -4.85 -2.05 -7.50
N GLY A 34 -3.56 -2.14 -7.82
CA GLY A 34 -3.03 -1.92 -9.15
C GLY A 34 -3.62 -2.91 -10.17
N THR A 35 -3.66 -4.20 -9.84
CA THR A 35 -4.27 -5.24 -10.69
C THR A 35 -5.76 -5.01 -10.88
N ILE A 36 -6.52 -4.71 -9.82
CA ILE A 36 -7.96 -4.42 -9.91
C ILE A 36 -8.19 -3.21 -10.82
N THR A 37 -7.43 -2.13 -10.62
CA THR A 37 -7.55 -0.91 -11.42
C THR A 37 -7.22 -1.18 -12.89
N TYR A 38 -6.19 -1.98 -13.16
CA TYR A 38 -5.82 -2.37 -14.51
C TYR A 38 -6.91 -3.17 -15.20
N ILE A 39 -7.50 -4.15 -14.53
CA ILE A 39 -8.60 -4.95 -15.07
C ILE A 39 -9.79 -4.04 -15.39
N VAL A 40 -10.20 -3.19 -14.44
CA VAL A 40 -11.34 -2.27 -14.62
C VAL A 40 -11.09 -1.32 -15.79
N LEU A 41 -9.92 -0.67 -15.86
CA LEU A 41 -9.59 0.26 -16.93
C LEU A 41 -9.46 -0.43 -18.29
N THR A 42 -8.94 -1.66 -18.33
CA THR A 42 -8.86 -2.46 -19.56
C THR A 42 -10.26 -2.80 -20.09
N ILE A 43 -11.17 -3.24 -19.21
CA ILE A 43 -12.57 -3.51 -19.58
C ILE A 43 -13.24 -2.22 -20.08
N LEU A 44 -13.05 -1.09 -19.40
CA LEU A 44 -13.60 0.20 -19.81
C LEU A 44 -13.00 0.70 -21.13
N ASN A 45 -11.73 0.43 -21.40
CA ASN A 45 -11.07 0.81 -22.64
C ASN A 45 -11.57 -0.01 -23.83
N ASN A 46 -11.77 -1.32 -23.63
CA ASN A 46 -12.26 -2.20 -24.70
C ASN A 46 -13.70 -1.89 -25.13
N LYS A 47 -14.50 -1.29 -24.23
CA LYS A 47 -15.84 -0.76 -24.55
C LYS A 47 -15.80 0.50 -25.44
N LYS A 48 -14.65 1.16 -25.60
CA LYS A 48 -14.52 2.35 -26.45
C LYS A 48 -14.31 1.96 -27.91
N PRO A 49 -14.79 2.78 -28.86
CA PRO A 49 -14.46 2.62 -30.28
C PRO A 49 -12.94 2.66 -30.48
N GLU A 50 -12.44 1.93 -31.47
CA GLU A 50 -11.00 1.63 -31.62
C GLU A 50 -10.14 2.89 -31.69
N GLU A 51 -10.64 3.93 -32.37
CA GLU A 51 -10.00 5.24 -32.50
C GLU A 51 -9.76 5.97 -31.17
N LYS A 52 -10.53 5.64 -30.12
CA LYS A 52 -10.43 6.25 -28.78
C LYS A 52 -9.81 5.32 -27.74
N ARG A 53 -9.38 4.12 -28.13
CA ARG A 53 -8.74 3.17 -27.22
C ARG A 53 -7.37 3.70 -26.82
N LYS A 54 -7.14 3.81 -25.52
CA LYS A 54 -5.80 4.07 -24.97
C LYS A 54 -4.93 2.83 -25.14
N SER A 55 -3.62 3.05 -25.29
CA SER A 55 -2.62 1.98 -25.29
C SER A 55 -2.64 1.21 -23.97
N ASN A 56 -2.44 -0.10 -24.02
CA ASN A 56 -2.35 -0.98 -22.85
C ASN A 56 -1.26 -0.53 -21.87
N ILE A 57 -0.15 0.01 -22.37
CA ILE A 57 0.93 0.57 -21.55
C ILE A 57 0.45 1.80 -20.78
N ALA A 58 -0.31 2.69 -21.42
CA ALA A 58 -0.86 3.86 -20.75
C ALA A 58 -1.85 3.46 -19.65
N ILE A 59 -2.68 2.44 -19.89
CA ILE A 59 -3.60 1.91 -18.88
C ILE A 59 -2.84 1.29 -17.72
N PHE A 60 -1.78 0.53 -18.00
CA PHE A 60 -0.91 -0.03 -16.97
C PHE A 60 -0.28 1.06 -16.08
N LEU A 61 0.31 2.09 -16.67
CA LEU A 61 0.92 3.20 -15.93
C LEU A 61 -0.10 3.97 -15.07
N ILE A 62 -1.30 4.22 -15.61
CA ILE A 62 -2.39 4.85 -14.85
C ILE A 62 -2.79 3.96 -13.67
N SER A 63 -2.90 2.65 -13.89
CA SER A 63 -3.31 1.71 -12.85
C SER A 63 -2.28 1.59 -11.75
N LEU A 64 -0.99 1.57 -12.11
CA LEU A 64 0.13 1.59 -11.16
C LEU A 64 0.11 2.86 -10.30
N PHE A 65 -0.07 4.03 -10.93
CA PHE A 65 -0.10 5.31 -10.24
C PHE A 65 -1.32 5.41 -9.30
N VAL A 66 -2.51 5.04 -9.77
CA VAL A 66 -3.73 5.03 -8.96
C VAL A 66 -3.62 4.04 -7.80
N GLY A 67 -3.10 2.83 -8.05
CA GLY A 67 -2.89 1.83 -7.01
C GLY A 67 -1.94 2.34 -5.92
N TRP A 68 -0.80 2.89 -6.32
CA TRP A 68 0.18 3.48 -5.41
C TRP A 68 -0.39 4.67 -4.61
N ALA A 69 -1.13 5.57 -5.27
CA ALA A 69 -1.71 6.73 -4.61
C ALA A 69 -2.75 6.33 -3.56
N ILE A 70 -3.65 5.41 -3.89
CA ILE A 70 -4.68 4.91 -2.96
C ILE A 70 -4.03 4.24 -1.75
N THR A 71 -3.07 3.33 -1.96
CA THR A 71 -2.39 2.66 -0.84
C THR A 71 -1.63 3.63 0.04
N THR A 72 -0.98 4.64 -0.57
CA THR A 72 -0.23 5.64 0.19
C THR A 72 -1.17 6.47 1.06
N LEU A 73 -2.30 6.93 0.52
CA LEU A 73 -3.30 7.68 1.28
C LEU A 73 -3.86 6.87 2.46
N ILE A 74 -4.19 5.60 2.24
CA ILE A 74 -4.68 4.70 3.31
C ILE A 74 -3.61 4.51 4.38
N PHE A 75 -2.34 4.34 3.97
CA PHE A 75 -1.24 4.16 4.90
C PHE A 75 -1.00 5.41 5.74
N VAL A 76 -0.93 6.59 5.12
CA VAL A 76 -0.80 7.87 5.83
C VAL A 76 -1.97 8.08 6.79
N TYR A 77 -3.20 7.82 6.34
CA TYR A 77 -4.38 7.90 7.21
C TYR A 77 -4.24 7.01 8.45
N ARG A 78 -3.81 5.75 8.28
CA ARG A 78 -3.58 4.85 9.42
C ARG A 78 -2.50 5.38 10.37
N VAL A 79 -1.38 5.84 9.84
CA VAL A 79 -0.28 6.39 10.67
C VAL A 79 -0.75 7.62 11.45
N VAL A 80 -1.50 8.52 10.80
CA VAL A 80 -2.08 9.71 11.46
C VAL A 80 -3.06 9.31 12.55
N MET A 81 -3.97 8.38 12.29
CA MET A 81 -4.94 7.90 13.30
C MET A 81 -4.24 7.27 14.51
N ILE A 82 -3.24 6.42 14.29
CA ILE A 82 -2.42 5.84 15.37
C ILE A 82 -1.70 6.94 16.16
N GLY A 83 -1.18 7.96 15.47
CA GLY A 83 -0.56 9.12 16.10
C GLY A 83 -1.52 9.92 16.97
N LEU A 84 -2.75 10.16 16.49
CA LEU A 84 -3.80 10.86 17.23
C LEU A 84 -4.27 10.05 18.45
N GLU A 85 -4.45 8.73 18.31
CA GLU A 85 -4.80 7.85 19.43
C GLU A 85 -3.76 7.89 20.56
N ARG A 86 -2.47 8.02 20.21
CA ARG A 86 -1.37 8.11 21.18
C ARG A 86 -1.15 9.50 21.79
N LEU A 87 -1.66 10.56 21.16
CA LEU A 87 -1.57 11.94 21.64
C LEU A 87 -2.84 12.38 22.39
N GLY A 88 -3.97 11.70 22.15
CA GLY A 88 -5.25 11.93 22.82
C GLY A 88 -5.44 11.14 24.12
N GLN A 89 -4.49 10.27 24.47
CA GLN A 89 -4.25 9.71 25.81
C GLN A 89 -2.99 10.33 26.40
#